data_AF-A0A351VDR9-F1
#
_entry.id   AF-A0A351VDR9-F1
#
_cell.length_a   1.000
_cell.length_b   1.000
_cell.length_c   1.000
_cell.angle_alpha   90.00
_cell.angle_beta   90.00
_cell.angle_gamma   90.00
#
_symmetry.space_group_name_H-M   'P 1'
#
loop_
_entity.id
_entity.type
_entity.pdbx_description
1 polymer ?
#
loop_
_entity_poly.entity_id
_entity_poly.type
_entity_poly.pdbx_seq_one_letter_code
_entity_poly.pdbx_strand_id
1 'polypeptide(L)'
;MNLSLETSISAVTVFFQGLISFFSPCVLPLIPLYIGYLSGGAKSTDENGNITYRRSKVMGNTLFFVLGISFAFFLLGFGFTAAGKFFHNYQTWFTRIGGIIVILFGLYQLGLFGSSSLSKEHRLHFQPDSLAMNPLTALILGFTFSFAWTPCVGPALASVLLLAASASSALTGFLLIGIYTLGFVLPFLAVGLFTKVLLDFFKKYRSVVKYTVKLGGILMIFIGIMMLTGWMNDISSYLSGNTSVQNNTENASDSQTSPGSPDKNNSNPQGQKTETSTSNTQNNTDTRNGSDDAADETSPAVPAPDFTLEDQYGNIHTLDSYKGKTIFLNFWATWCPPCRAEMPEIQEIYEEYGENGSDVIILGVASPETGREGTAEEIAAFLSDNNYTYPVVMDTDGILAYYYGISAYPTTFMIDSNGNVYGYVTGQITKDIMQSIIQQTVDSTKESAALP
;
A
#
# COMPACT_ATOMS: atom_id res chain seq x y z
N MET A 1 2.29 10.73 29.26
CA MET A 1 1.31 9.61 29.31
C MET A 1 0.24 9.77 28.22
N ASN A 2 0.64 9.92 26.95
CA ASN A 2 -0.28 10.11 25.81
C ASN A 2 -0.39 8.89 24.87
N LEU A 3 0.39 7.83 25.14
CA LEU A 3 0.52 6.64 24.28
C LEU A 3 -0.75 5.77 24.21
N SER A 4 -1.65 5.85 25.19
CA SER A 4 -2.85 5.00 25.20
C SER A 4 -3.92 5.45 24.21
N LEU A 5 -4.07 6.76 23.97
CA LEU A 5 -5.10 7.28 23.06
C LEU A 5 -4.76 6.97 21.60
N GLU A 6 -3.52 7.21 21.17
CA GLU A 6 -3.07 6.97 19.79
C GLU A 6 -3.04 5.48 19.43
N THR A 7 -2.62 4.64 20.38
CA THR A 7 -2.67 3.17 20.23
C THR A 7 -4.12 2.67 20.20
N SER A 8 -5.03 3.27 20.99
CA SER A 8 -6.44 2.87 21.00
C SER A 8 -7.16 3.23 19.70
N ILE A 9 -6.88 4.41 19.13
CA ILE A 9 -7.45 4.86 17.85
C ILE A 9 -6.96 3.94 16.73
N SER A 10 -5.66 3.64 16.70
CA SER A 10 -5.08 2.72 15.72
C SER A 10 -5.65 1.30 15.85
N ALA A 11 -5.81 0.79 17.07
CA ALA A 11 -6.38 -0.54 17.31
C ALA A 11 -7.85 -0.63 16.86
N VAL A 12 -8.66 0.40 17.12
CA VAL A 12 -10.07 0.43 16.69
C VAL A 12 -10.16 0.46 15.17
N THR A 13 -9.38 1.29 14.50
CA THR A 13 -9.34 1.37 13.03
C THR A 13 -8.95 0.02 12.41
N VAL A 14 -7.89 -0.61 12.92
CA VAL A 14 -7.41 -1.92 12.43
C VAL A 14 -8.45 -3.03 12.68
N PHE A 15 -9.16 -2.99 13.81
CA PHE A 15 -10.25 -3.91 14.11
C PHE A 15 -11.40 -3.76 13.11
N PHE A 16 -11.86 -2.53 12.84
CA PHE A 16 -12.91 -2.27 11.86
C PHE A 16 -12.47 -2.61 10.43
N GLN A 17 -11.20 -2.41 10.09
CA GLN A 17 -10.66 -2.81 8.79
C GLN A 17 -10.71 -4.33 8.59
N GLY A 18 -10.42 -5.11 9.64
CA GLY A 18 -10.60 -6.57 9.63
C GLY A 18 -12.07 -6.98 9.45
N LEU A 19 -12.99 -6.26 10.11
CA LEU A 19 -14.42 -6.49 9.97
C LEU A 19 -14.93 -6.15 8.56
N ILE A 20 -14.51 -5.04 7.98
CA ILE A 20 -14.87 -4.60 6.62
C ILE A 20 -14.32 -5.58 5.58
N SER A 21 -13.12 -6.14 5.81
CA SER A 21 -12.51 -7.13 4.92
C SER A 21 -13.34 -8.41 4.80
N PHE A 22 -14.09 -8.80 5.84
CA PHE A 22 -15.03 -9.92 5.78
C PHE A 22 -16.20 -9.65 4.83
N PHE A 23 -16.65 -8.41 4.72
CA PHE A 23 -17.71 -8.00 3.79
C PHE A 23 -17.21 -7.71 2.37
N SER A 24 -15.89 -7.85 2.14
CA SER A 24 -15.30 -7.64 0.82
C SER A 24 -15.91 -8.60 -0.21
N PRO A 25 -16.15 -8.13 -1.45
CA PRO A 25 -16.75 -8.93 -2.52
C PRO A 25 -16.02 -10.24 -2.82
N CYS A 26 -14.78 -10.40 -2.34
CA CYS A 26 -13.99 -11.62 -2.50
C CYS A 26 -14.30 -12.73 -1.50
N VAL A 27 -14.79 -12.40 -0.31
CA VAL A 27 -15.09 -13.37 0.76
C VAL A 27 -16.51 -13.90 0.64
N LEU A 28 -17.44 -13.04 0.24
CA LEU A 28 -18.86 -13.32 0.15
C LEU A 28 -19.22 -14.57 -0.71
N PRO A 29 -18.56 -14.81 -1.85
CA PRO A 29 -18.82 -16.00 -2.67
C PRO A 29 -18.31 -17.31 -2.05
N LEU A 30 -17.39 -17.26 -1.08
CA LEU A 30 -16.80 -18.43 -0.43
C LEU A 30 -17.59 -18.90 0.81
N ILE A 31 -18.42 -18.03 1.38
CA ILE A 31 -19.29 -18.34 2.54
C ILE A 31 -20.16 -19.60 2.31
N PRO A 32 -20.83 -19.78 1.15
CA PRO A 32 -21.65 -20.98 0.92
C PRO A 32 -20.83 -22.28 0.90
N LEU A 33 -19.61 -22.25 0.36
CA LEU A 33 -18.69 -23.40 0.34
C LEU A 33 -18.27 -23.74 1.77
N TYR A 34 -17.87 -22.73 2.54
CA TYR A 34 -17.48 -22.88 3.95
C TYR A 34 -18.60 -23.51 4.79
N ILE A 35 -19.83 -23.02 4.64
CA ILE A 35 -21.01 -23.55 5.34
C ILE A 35 -21.33 -24.98 4.88
N GLY A 36 -21.17 -25.29 3.58
CA GLY A 36 -21.34 -26.65 3.06
C GLY A 36 -20.36 -27.64 3.71
N TYR A 37 -19.11 -27.23 3.89
CA TYR A 37 -18.08 -28.01 4.55
C TYR A 37 -18.36 -28.18 6.06
N LEU A 38 -18.65 -27.08 6.77
CA LEU A 38 -19.00 -27.10 8.20
C LEU A 38 -20.27 -27.90 8.49
N SER A 39 -21.29 -27.76 7.65
CA SER A 39 -22.53 -28.54 7.76
C SER A 39 -22.32 -30.01 7.40
N GLY A 40 -21.29 -30.34 6.61
CA GLY A 40 -20.85 -31.71 6.36
C GLY A 40 -20.19 -32.34 7.59
N GLY A 41 -19.32 -31.60 8.28
CA GLY A 41 -18.60 -32.10 9.47
C GLY A 41 -19.41 -32.11 10.78
N ALA A 42 -20.51 -31.37 10.83
CA ALA A 42 -21.36 -31.22 12.02
C ALA A 42 -22.69 -32.00 11.95
N LYS A 43 -22.93 -32.75 10.87
CA LYS A 43 -24.04 -33.70 10.79
C LYS A 43 -23.76 -34.89 11.72
N SER A 44 -24.49 -34.96 12.83
CA SER A 44 -24.68 -36.22 13.55
C SER A 44 -26.11 -36.64 13.24
N THR A 45 -26.27 -37.75 12.52
CA THR A 45 -27.58 -38.37 12.30
C THR A 45 -27.85 -39.23 13.52
N ASP A 46 -28.85 -38.84 14.32
CA ASP A 46 -29.37 -39.71 15.38
C ASP A 46 -30.29 -40.77 14.77
N GLU A 47 -30.51 -41.89 15.47
CA GLU A 47 -31.23 -43.09 14.99
C GLU A 47 -32.68 -42.82 14.51
N ASN A 48 -33.21 -41.64 14.81
CA ASN A 48 -34.56 -41.18 14.46
C ASN A 48 -34.64 -40.14 13.32
N GLY A 49 -33.58 -39.97 12.52
CA GLY A 49 -33.62 -39.16 11.30
C GLY A 49 -33.64 -37.63 11.50
N ASN A 50 -33.46 -37.15 12.74
CA ASN A 50 -33.36 -35.73 13.05
C ASN A 50 -31.88 -35.28 13.06
N ILE A 51 -31.57 -34.20 12.33
CA ILE A 51 -30.20 -33.66 12.20
C ILE A 51 -29.86 -32.84 13.46
N THR A 52 -29.06 -33.41 14.37
CA THR A 52 -28.58 -32.72 15.57
C THR A 52 -27.12 -32.29 15.42
N TYR A 53 -26.92 -30.98 15.23
CA TYR A 53 -25.58 -30.38 15.22
C TYR A 53 -25.05 -30.25 16.65
N ARG A 54 -23.97 -30.98 16.96
CA ARG A 54 -23.33 -31.02 18.28
C ARG A 54 -22.39 -29.81 18.44
N ARG A 55 -22.85 -28.79 19.19
CA ARG A 55 -22.19 -27.46 19.32
C ARG A 55 -20.71 -27.53 19.76
N SER A 56 -20.34 -28.48 20.61
CA SER A 56 -18.95 -28.64 21.07
C SER A 56 -17.98 -29.05 19.96
N LYS A 57 -18.44 -29.84 18.99
CA LYS A 57 -17.61 -30.29 17.86
C LYS A 57 -17.41 -29.18 16.82
N VAL A 58 -18.42 -28.32 16.65
CA VAL A 58 -18.34 -27.11 15.81
C VAL A 58 -17.35 -26.10 16.40
N MET A 59 -17.39 -25.87 17.72
CA MET A 59 -16.41 -25.01 18.39
C MET A 59 -14.97 -25.53 18.24
N GLY A 60 -14.75 -26.84 18.39
CA GLY A 60 -13.44 -27.46 18.20
C GLY A 60 -12.88 -27.23 16.80
N ASN A 61 -13.67 -27.50 15.76
CA ASN A 61 -13.24 -27.29 14.36
C ASN A 61 -13.03 -25.80 14.04
N THR A 62 -13.84 -24.92 14.63
CA THR A 62 -13.68 -23.46 14.46
C THR A 62 -12.38 -22.98 15.10
N LEU A 63 -11.99 -23.52 16.27
CA LEU A 63 -10.71 -23.18 16.91
C LEU A 63 -9.50 -23.61 16.06
N PHE A 64 -9.53 -24.81 15.48
CA PHE A 64 -8.48 -25.28 14.55
C PHE A 64 -8.40 -24.44 13.26
N PHE A 65 -9.55 -23.99 12.75
CA PHE A 65 -9.60 -23.09 11.59
C PHE A 65 -9.00 -21.72 11.92
N VAL A 66 -9.35 -21.15 13.08
CA VAL A 66 -8.78 -19.89 13.58
C VAL A 66 -7.28 -20.01 13.77
N LEU A 67 -6.80 -21.10 14.38
CA LEU A 67 -5.36 -21.37 14.51
C LEU A 67 -4.65 -21.43 13.16
N GLY A 68 -5.26 -22.05 12.13
CA GLY A 68 -4.70 -22.09 10.79
C GLY A 68 -4.54 -20.71 10.17
N ILE A 69 -5.54 -19.85 10.33
CA ILE A 69 -5.51 -18.46 9.85
C ILE A 69 -4.48 -17.63 10.62
N SER A 70 -4.47 -17.72 11.95
CA SER A 70 -3.47 -17.04 12.80
C SER A 70 -2.05 -17.46 12.43
N PHE A 71 -1.84 -18.75 12.19
CA PHE A 71 -0.54 -19.29 11.76
C PHE A 71 -0.13 -18.75 10.39
N ALA A 72 -1.04 -18.67 9.43
CA ALA A 72 -0.77 -18.11 8.11
C ALA A 72 -0.41 -16.61 8.18
N PHE A 73 -1.13 -15.82 8.99
CA PHE A 73 -0.79 -14.40 9.20
C PHE A 73 0.54 -14.20 9.90
N PHE A 74 0.88 -15.05 10.88
CA PHE A 74 2.21 -15.06 11.50
C PHE A 74 3.31 -15.38 10.49
N LEU A 75 3.10 -16.39 9.64
CA LEU A 75 4.02 -16.78 8.57
C LEU A 75 4.21 -15.66 7.55
N LEU A 76 3.13 -14.96 7.19
CA LEU A 76 3.17 -13.81 6.30
C LEU A 76 3.90 -12.63 6.93
N GLY A 77 3.62 -12.29 8.19
CA GLY A 77 4.29 -11.20 8.90
C GLY A 77 5.80 -11.44 9.08
N PHE A 78 6.18 -12.65 9.53
CA PHE A 78 7.59 -13.03 9.65
C PHE A 78 8.26 -13.15 8.27
N GLY A 79 7.55 -13.72 7.30
CA GLY A 79 8.01 -13.90 5.93
C GLY A 79 8.23 -12.59 5.20
N PHE A 80 7.43 -11.55 5.45
CA PHE A 80 7.54 -10.25 4.76
C PHE A 80 8.90 -9.59 5.00
N THR A 81 9.44 -9.70 6.22
CA THR A 81 10.74 -9.13 6.61
C THR A 81 11.90 -9.75 5.83
N ALA A 82 11.83 -11.05 5.50
CA ALA A 82 12.85 -11.76 4.73
C ALA A 82 12.58 -11.76 3.22
N ALA A 83 11.30 -11.76 2.81
CA ALA A 83 10.87 -11.89 1.42
C ALA A 83 10.74 -10.56 0.67
N GLY A 84 10.76 -9.41 1.38
CA GLY A 84 10.61 -8.09 0.77
C GLY A 84 11.60 -7.82 -0.36
N LYS A 85 12.89 -8.15 -0.19
CA LYS A 85 13.92 -7.99 -1.23
C LYS A 85 13.70 -8.90 -2.46
N PHE A 86 13.04 -10.05 -2.31
CA PHE A 86 12.75 -10.99 -3.40
C PHE A 86 11.45 -10.64 -4.14
N PHE A 87 10.44 -10.12 -3.42
CA PHE A 87 9.13 -9.77 -4.00
C PHE A 87 9.21 -8.64 -5.03
N HIS A 88 10.13 -7.69 -4.85
CA HIS A 88 10.27 -6.53 -5.74
C HIS A 88 10.59 -6.91 -7.20
N ASN A 89 11.30 -8.01 -7.42
CA ASN A 89 11.64 -8.48 -8.78
C ASN A 89 10.54 -9.37 -9.42
N TYR A 90 9.59 -9.89 -8.62
CA TYR A 90 8.56 -10.85 -9.08
C TYR A 90 7.11 -10.38 -8.87
N GLN A 91 6.90 -9.14 -8.41
CA GLN A 91 5.57 -8.59 -8.11
C GLN A 91 4.59 -8.66 -9.30
N THR A 92 5.08 -8.43 -10.52
CA THR A 92 4.29 -8.54 -11.76
C THR A 92 3.85 -9.97 -12.05
N TRP A 93 4.72 -10.95 -11.79
CA TRP A 93 4.39 -12.37 -11.96
C TRP A 93 3.36 -12.82 -10.93
N PHE A 94 3.51 -12.41 -9.67
CA PHE A 94 2.59 -12.77 -8.59
C PHE A 94 1.18 -12.21 -8.85
N THR A 95 1.09 -10.95 -9.29
CA THR A 95 -0.19 -10.29 -9.61
C THR A 95 -0.88 -10.94 -10.80
N ARG A 96 -0.14 -11.31 -11.85
CA ARG A 96 -0.69 -12.02 -13.02
C ARG A 96 -1.19 -13.42 -12.67
N ILE A 97 -0.39 -14.20 -11.92
CA ILE A 97 -0.77 -15.55 -11.49
C ILE A 97 -2.01 -15.49 -10.59
N GLY A 98 -2.03 -14.56 -9.63
CA GLY A 98 -3.18 -14.33 -8.75
C GLY A 98 -4.45 -13.96 -9.53
N GLY A 99 -4.33 -13.06 -10.51
CA GLY A 99 -5.45 -12.66 -11.37
C GLY A 99 -6.02 -13.83 -12.19
N ILE A 100 -5.16 -14.67 -12.77
CA ILE A 100 -5.59 -15.87 -13.51
C ILE A 100 -6.34 -16.84 -12.60
N ILE A 101 -5.83 -17.10 -11.40
CA ILE A 101 -6.48 -18.00 -10.42
C ILE A 101 -7.84 -17.43 -9.99
N VAL A 102 -7.94 -16.13 -9.73
CA VAL A 102 -9.18 -15.44 -9.35
C VAL A 102 -10.22 -15.53 -10.47
N ILE A 103 -9.83 -15.30 -11.72
CA ILE A 103 -10.70 -15.44 -12.89
C ILE A 103 -11.19 -16.88 -13.03
N LEU A 104 -10.29 -17.87 -12.90
CA LEU A 104 -10.62 -19.29 -12.95
C LEU A 104 -11.66 -19.67 -11.88
N PHE A 105 -11.50 -19.16 -10.66
CA PHE A 105 -12.43 -19.40 -9.56
C PHE A 105 -13.79 -18.73 -9.80
N GLY A 106 -13.80 -17.50 -10.31
CA GLY A 106 -15.02 -16.80 -10.72
C GLY A 106 -15.78 -17.52 -11.84
N LEU A 107 -15.07 -18.05 -12.83
CA LEU A 107 -15.62 -18.89 -13.92
C LEU A 107 -16.22 -20.19 -13.39
N TYR A 108 -15.54 -20.85 -12.45
CA TYR A 108 -16.05 -22.05 -11.78
C TYR A 108 -17.37 -21.75 -11.04
N GLN A 109 -17.43 -20.63 -10.33
CA GLN A 109 -18.61 -20.21 -9.56
C GLN A 109 -19.80 -19.77 -10.43
N LEU A 110 -19.53 -19.19 -11.59
CA LEU A 110 -20.55 -18.88 -12.61
C LEU A 110 -21.16 -20.12 -13.25
N GLY A 111 -20.56 -21.29 -13.04
CA GLY A 111 -21.09 -22.56 -13.52
C GLY A 111 -21.10 -22.64 -15.04
N LEU A 112 -20.16 -21.98 -15.74
CA LEU A 112 -20.01 -22.09 -17.19
C LEU A 112 -19.61 -23.51 -17.63
N PHE A 113 -19.06 -24.32 -16.72
CA PHE A 113 -18.93 -25.78 -16.87
C PHE A 113 -20.21 -26.57 -16.59
N GLY A 114 -21.32 -25.89 -16.32
CA GLY A 114 -22.65 -26.45 -16.05
C GLY A 114 -23.51 -26.65 -17.30
N SER A 115 -22.95 -26.52 -18.51
CA SER A 115 -23.64 -26.87 -19.75
C SER A 115 -23.53 -28.37 -20.01
N SER A 116 -24.56 -29.10 -19.57
CA SER A 116 -25.11 -30.33 -20.18
C SER A 116 -24.24 -31.60 -20.30
N SER A 117 -22.91 -31.56 -20.25
CA SER A 117 -22.10 -32.75 -20.57
C SER A 117 -21.58 -33.51 -19.36
N LEU A 118 -21.56 -32.89 -18.18
CA LEU A 118 -21.10 -33.50 -16.91
C LEU A 118 -22.23 -33.62 -15.87
N SER A 119 -23.49 -33.63 -16.34
CA SER A 119 -24.65 -34.10 -15.58
C SER A 119 -25.04 -35.52 -15.95
N LYS A 120 -24.24 -36.20 -16.79
CA LYS A 120 -24.27 -37.66 -16.89
C LYS A 120 -23.57 -38.23 -15.67
N GLU A 121 -24.36 -38.32 -14.60
CA GLU A 121 -24.37 -39.43 -13.66
C GLU A 121 -23.05 -40.21 -13.54
N HIS A 122 -22.10 -39.60 -12.84
CA HIS A 122 -21.25 -40.35 -11.95
C HIS A 122 -21.43 -39.76 -10.56
N ARG A 123 -22.60 -40.03 -9.95
CA ARG A 123 -22.74 -39.99 -8.50
C ARG A 123 -21.86 -41.11 -7.95
N LEU A 124 -20.55 -40.86 -7.88
CA LEU A 124 -19.71 -41.57 -6.95
C LEU A 124 -20.24 -41.18 -5.58
N HIS A 125 -20.89 -42.14 -4.91
CA HIS A 125 -21.15 -42.13 -3.48
C HIS A 125 -19.80 -42.10 -2.74
N PHE A 126 -19.07 -40.99 -2.84
CA PHE A 126 -18.10 -40.65 -1.82
C PHE A 126 -18.93 -40.18 -0.64
N GLN A 127 -19.18 -41.07 0.32
CA GLN A 127 -19.45 -40.69 1.70
C GLN A 127 -18.18 -39.99 2.20
N PRO A 128 -18.11 -38.64 2.26
CA PRO A 128 -16.95 -37.94 2.76
C PRO A 128 -17.15 -37.70 4.27
N ASP A 129 -17.77 -38.64 4.98
CA ASP A 129 -17.96 -38.53 6.43
C ASP A 129 -16.60 -38.57 7.16
N SER A 130 -15.56 -39.09 6.50
CA SER A 130 -14.17 -39.09 6.97
C SER A 130 -13.39 -37.80 6.65
N LEU A 131 -13.61 -37.17 5.47
CA LEU A 131 -12.90 -35.93 5.09
C LEU A 131 -13.46 -34.67 5.77
N ALA A 132 -14.71 -34.70 6.22
CA ALA A 132 -15.32 -33.60 6.96
C ALA A 132 -15.00 -33.61 8.48
N MET A 133 -14.24 -34.61 8.96
CA MET A 133 -13.93 -34.79 10.38
C MET A 133 -12.47 -34.59 10.78
N ASN A 134 -11.55 -34.36 9.83
CA ASN A 134 -10.14 -34.25 10.16
C ASN A 134 -9.75 -32.79 10.44
N PRO A 135 -9.29 -32.43 11.67
CA PRO A 135 -8.82 -31.07 11.98
C PRO A 135 -7.71 -30.58 11.04
N LEU A 136 -6.97 -31.50 10.42
CA LEU A 136 -5.98 -31.20 9.39
C LEU A 136 -6.60 -30.56 8.14
N THR A 137 -7.79 -31.01 7.71
CA THR A 137 -8.48 -30.46 6.54
C THR A 137 -9.02 -29.07 6.82
N ALA A 138 -9.48 -28.80 8.05
CA ALA A 138 -9.86 -27.46 8.48
C ALA A 138 -8.66 -26.50 8.49
N LEU A 139 -7.48 -26.98 8.93
CA LEU A 139 -6.24 -26.20 8.92
C LEU A 139 -5.78 -25.89 7.49
N ILE A 140 -5.77 -26.89 6.60
CA ILE A 140 -5.40 -26.71 5.18
C ILE A 140 -6.37 -25.75 4.47
N LEU A 141 -7.68 -25.85 4.76
CA LEU A 141 -8.66 -24.91 4.22
C LEU A 141 -8.42 -23.48 4.72
N GLY A 142 -8.15 -23.28 6.02
CA GLY A 142 -7.80 -21.96 6.56
C GLY A 142 -6.54 -21.37 5.93
N PHE A 143 -5.51 -22.20 5.74
CA PHE A 143 -4.27 -21.81 5.05
C PHE A 143 -4.53 -21.45 3.58
N THR A 144 -5.25 -22.28 2.84
CA THR A 144 -5.55 -22.05 1.40
C THR A 144 -6.40 -20.79 1.21
N PHE A 145 -7.39 -20.60 2.08
CA PHE A 145 -8.23 -19.41 2.09
C PHE A 145 -7.38 -18.15 2.34
N SER A 146 -6.30 -18.29 3.13
CA SER A 146 -5.36 -17.20 3.37
C SER A 146 -4.60 -16.73 2.13
N PHE A 147 -4.27 -17.63 1.20
CA PHE A 147 -3.66 -17.26 -0.08
C PHE A 147 -4.68 -16.72 -1.08
N ALA A 148 -5.92 -17.22 -1.04
CA ALA A 148 -6.97 -16.84 -1.99
C ALA A 148 -7.46 -15.40 -1.78
N TRP A 149 -7.40 -14.86 -0.56
CA TRP A 149 -7.80 -13.49 -0.26
C TRP A 149 -6.69 -12.45 -0.45
N THR A 150 -5.42 -12.86 -0.52
CA THR A 150 -4.26 -11.97 -0.67
C THR A 150 -4.37 -10.97 -1.82
N PRO A 151 -4.88 -11.30 -3.02
CA PRO A 151 -4.99 -10.30 -4.09
C PRO A 151 -6.03 -9.19 -3.81
N CYS A 152 -7.09 -9.46 -3.05
CA CYS A 152 -8.13 -8.47 -2.75
C CYS A 152 -7.88 -7.70 -1.44
N VAL A 153 -7.30 -8.37 -0.46
CA VAL A 153 -7.03 -7.82 0.89
C VAL A 153 -5.58 -7.33 0.98
N GLY A 154 -4.75 -7.60 -0.03
CA GLY A 154 -3.34 -7.22 -0.10
C GLY A 154 -3.09 -5.75 0.19
N PRO A 155 -3.80 -4.79 -0.43
CA PRO A 155 -3.63 -3.37 -0.13
C PRO A 155 -3.93 -3.04 1.34
N ALA A 156 -5.01 -3.59 1.87
CA ALA A 156 -5.43 -3.38 3.27
C ALA A 156 -4.41 -3.99 4.26
N LEU A 157 -3.93 -5.21 3.98
CA LEU A 157 -2.90 -5.88 4.78
C LEU A 157 -1.57 -5.15 4.70
N ALA A 158 -1.19 -4.61 3.53
CA ALA A 158 0.02 -3.83 3.37
C ALA A 158 -0.03 -2.55 4.21
N SER A 159 -1.17 -1.85 4.27
CA SER A 159 -1.33 -0.68 5.15
C SER A 159 -1.17 -1.04 6.63
N VAL A 160 -1.71 -2.18 7.08
CA VAL A 160 -1.56 -2.64 8.47
C VAL A 160 -0.15 -3.10 8.77
N LEU A 161 0.51 -3.80 7.84
CA LEU A 161 1.90 -4.22 7.97
C LEU A 161 2.85 -3.01 8.00
N LEU A 162 2.58 -1.97 7.21
CA LEU A 162 3.33 -0.71 7.23
C LEU A 162 3.16 0.04 8.55
N LEU A 163 1.92 0.09 9.08
CA LEU A 163 1.65 0.66 10.40
C LEU A 163 2.29 -0.17 11.52
N ALA A 164 2.30 -1.50 11.40
CA ALA A 164 2.95 -2.39 12.36
C ALA A 164 4.48 -2.27 12.29
N ALA A 165 5.05 -2.03 11.12
CA ALA A 165 6.48 -1.85 10.91
C ALA A 165 7.00 -0.48 11.41
N SER A 166 6.15 0.55 11.41
CA SER A 166 6.47 1.88 11.97
C SER A 166 6.29 1.96 13.49
N ALA A 167 5.72 0.93 14.12
CA ALA A 167 5.60 0.90 15.58
C ALA A 167 6.98 0.70 16.24
N SER A 168 7.28 1.52 17.25
CA SER A 168 8.58 1.56 17.96
C SER A 168 8.97 0.25 18.68
N SER A 169 8.07 -0.73 18.76
CA SER A 169 8.36 -2.03 19.33
C SER A 169 7.77 -3.16 18.50
N ALA A 170 8.55 -4.24 18.33
CA ALA A 170 8.10 -5.46 17.67
C ALA A 170 6.83 -6.03 18.34
N LEU A 171 6.71 -5.88 19.66
CA LEU A 171 5.55 -6.33 20.43
C LEU A 171 4.28 -5.57 20.04
N THR A 172 4.36 -4.26 19.80
CA THR A 172 3.22 -3.44 19.34
C THR A 172 2.77 -3.87 17.94
N GLY A 173 3.72 -4.14 17.04
CA GLY A 173 3.42 -4.67 15.70
C GLY A 173 2.69 -6.01 15.76
N PHE A 174 3.18 -6.97 16.54
CA PHE A 174 2.50 -8.25 16.74
C PHE A 174 1.11 -8.09 17.36
N LEU A 175 0.96 -7.15 18.30
CA LEU A 175 -0.33 -6.84 18.92
C LEU A 175 -1.32 -6.27 17.90
N LEU A 176 -0.91 -5.37 17.01
CA LEU A 176 -1.75 -4.82 15.94
C LEU A 176 -2.22 -5.90 14.95
N ILE A 177 -1.33 -6.80 14.51
CA ILE A 177 -1.71 -7.99 13.73
C ILE A 177 -2.70 -8.86 14.52
N GLY A 178 -2.49 -9.02 15.82
CA GLY A 178 -3.41 -9.71 16.73
C GLY A 178 -4.81 -9.10 16.73
N ILE A 179 -4.92 -7.77 16.85
CA ILE A 179 -6.22 -7.07 16.80
C ILE A 179 -6.90 -7.23 15.43
N TYR A 180 -6.13 -7.11 14.33
CA TYR A 180 -6.65 -7.34 12.99
C TYR A 180 -7.23 -8.75 12.83
N THR A 181 -6.48 -9.77 13.27
CA THR A 181 -6.95 -11.17 13.20
C THR A 181 -8.16 -11.41 14.08
N LEU A 182 -8.24 -10.80 15.26
CA LEU A 182 -9.44 -10.86 16.12
C LEU A 182 -10.66 -10.25 15.42
N GLY A 183 -10.51 -9.12 14.74
CA GLY A 183 -11.59 -8.48 13.96
C GLY A 183 -12.13 -9.37 12.85
N PHE A 184 -11.24 -10.09 12.15
CA PHE A 184 -11.63 -11.04 11.10
C PHE A 184 -12.23 -12.35 11.63
N VAL A 185 -11.72 -12.86 12.76
CA VAL A 185 -12.17 -14.12 13.38
C VAL A 185 -13.56 -14.00 13.98
N LEU A 186 -13.93 -12.83 14.50
CA LEU A 186 -15.19 -12.62 15.22
C LEU A 186 -16.43 -12.87 14.33
N PRO A 187 -16.53 -12.37 13.08
CA PRO A 187 -17.58 -12.75 12.14
C PRO A 187 -17.62 -14.25 11.82
N PHE A 188 -16.46 -14.88 11.65
CA PHE A 188 -16.37 -16.32 11.38
C PHE A 188 -16.89 -17.16 12.57
N LEU A 189 -16.52 -16.77 13.79
CA LEU A 189 -17.02 -17.38 15.01
C LEU A 189 -18.54 -17.21 15.14
N ALA A 190 -19.06 -16.01 14.83
CA ALA A 190 -20.49 -15.74 14.83
C ALA A 190 -21.23 -16.62 13.82
N VAL A 191 -20.73 -16.73 12.59
CA VAL A 191 -21.29 -17.65 11.58
C VAL A 191 -21.27 -19.09 12.06
N GLY A 192 -20.17 -19.54 12.68
CA GLY A 192 -20.07 -20.86 13.29
C GLY A 192 -21.14 -21.13 14.36
N LEU A 193 -21.32 -20.19 15.30
CA LEU A 193 -22.33 -20.27 16.37
C LEU A 193 -23.77 -20.26 15.84
N PHE A 194 -24.05 -19.42 14.84
CA PHE A 194 -25.38 -19.26 14.25
C PHE A 194 -25.61 -20.09 12.99
N THR A 195 -24.76 -21.09 12.73
CA THR A 195 -24.81 -21.93 11.50
C THR A 195 -26.21 -22.47 11.24
N LYS A 196 -26.95 -22.94 12.26
CA LYS A 196 -28.33 -23.46 12.09
C LYS A 196 -29.29 -22.39 11.57
N VAL A 197 -29.31 -21.21 12.19
CA VAL A 197 -30.21 -20.11 11.82
C VAL A 197 -29.89 -19.61 10.42
N LEU A 198 -28.60 -19.49 10.11
CA LEU A 198 -28.12 -19.04 8.80
C LEU A 198 -28.47 -20.05 7.69
N LEU A 199 -28.34 -21.34 7.97
CA LEU A 199 -28.70 -22.43 7.06
C LEU A 199 -30.20 -22.45 6.75
N ASP A 200 -31.05 -22.29 7.76
CA ASP A 200 -32.50 -22.27 7.56
C ASP A 200 -32.95 -21.00 6.84
N PHE A 201 -32.30 -19.87 7.11
CA PHE A 201 -32.47 -18.63 6.35
C PHE A 201 -32.08 -18.81 4.88
N PHE A 202 -30.93 -19.43 4.59
CA PHE A 202 -30.48 -19.71 3.23
C PHE A 202 -31.35 -20.72 2.49
N LYS A 203 -31.89 -21.73 3.18
CA LYS A 203 -32.89 -22.64 2.59
C LYS A 203 -34.16 -21.88 2.21
N LYS A 204 -34.63 -20.96 3.07
CA LYS A 204 -35.82 -20.12 2.82
C LYS A 204 -35.60 -19.15 1.64
N TYR A 205 -34.40 -18.59 1.51
CA TYR A 205 -34.05 -17.61 0.47
C TYR A 205 -33.10 -18.17 -0.61
N ARG A 206 -33.21 -19.47 -0.92
CA ARG A 206 -32.30 -20.19 -1.83
C ARG A 206 -32.17 -19.53 -3.21
N SER A 207 -33.24 -18.91 -3.71
CA SER A 207 -33.22 -18.17 -4.97
C SER A 207 -32.32 -16.92 -4.88
N VAL A 208 -32.48 -16.11 -3.83
CA VAL A 208 -31.66 -14.90 -3.59
C VAL A 208 -30.19 -15.27 -3.45
N VAL A 209 -29.88 -16.32 -2.67
CA VAL A 209 -28.49 -16.80 -2.50
C VAL A 209 -27.86 -17.18 -3.85
N LYS A 210 -28.62 -17.82 -4.75
CA LYS A 210 -28.14 -18.15 -6.09
C LYS A 210 -27.83 -16.90 -6.93
N TYR A 211 -28.66 -15.87 -6.85
CA TYR A 211 -28.41 -14.59 -7.52
C TYR A 211 -27.21 -13.86 -6.92
N THR A 212 -27.08 -13.81 -5.59
CA THR A 212 -25.94 -13.19 -4.89
C THR A 212 -24.62 -13.87 -5.27
N VAL A 213 -24.59 -15.20 -5.34
CA VAL A 213 -23.40 -15.95 -5.77
C VAL A 213 -23.05 -15.67 -7.24
N LYS A 214 -24.05 -15.61 -8.13
CA LYS A 214 -23.84 -15.30 -9.55
C LYS A 214 -23.32 -13.88 -9.74
N LEU A 215 -23.89 -12.92 -9.02
CA LEU A 215 -23.45 -11.52 -9.03
C LEU A 215 -22.02 -11.39 -8.47
N GLY A 216 -21.72 -12.07 -7.37
CA GLY A 216 -20.38 -12.10 -6.78
C GLY A 216 -19.34 -12.72 -7.71
N GLY A 217 -19.68 -13.80 -8.42
CA GLY A 217 -18.81 -14.42 -9.43
C GLY A 217 -18.52 -13.51 -10.63
N ILE A 218 -19.53 -12.76 -11.10
CA ILE A 218 -19.34 -11.76 -12.18
C ILE A 218 -18.42 -10.64 -11.71
N LEU A 219 -18.64 -10.13 -10.50
CA LEU A 219 -17.81 -9.09 -9.89
C LEU A 219 -16.37 -9.58 -9.70
N MET A 220 -16.19 -10.84 -9.28
CA MET A 220 -14.90 -11.51 -9.15
C MET A 220 -14.13 -11.58 -10.47
N ILE A 221 -14.79 -11.99 -11.56
CA ILE A 221 -14.18 -12.01 -12.89
C ILE A 221 -13.81 -10.60 -13.33
N PHE A 222 -14.69 -9.62 -13.11
CA PHE A 222 -14.43 -8.23 -13.47
C PHE A 222 -13.18 -7.68 -12.76
N ILE A 223 -13.07 -7.90 -11.45
CA ILE A 223 -11.91 -7.51 -10.65
C ILE A 223 -10.65 -8.26 -11.13
N GLY A 224 -10.75 -9.56 -11.40
CA GLY A 224 -9.62 -10.34 -11.89
C GLY A 224 -9.11 -9.87 -13.26
N ILE A 225 -10.01 -9.54 -14.19
CA ILE A 225 -9.66 -8.96 -15.50
C ILE A 225 -8.99 -7.61 -15.29
N MET A 226 -9.58 -6.76 -14.45
CA MET A 226 -9.04 -5.44 -14.14
C MET A 226 -7.62 -5.52 -13.56
N MET A 227 -7.37 -6.51 -12.70
CA MET A 227 -6.05 -6.80 -12.11
C MET A 227 -5.03 -7.31 -13.14
N LEU A 228 -5.47 -8.09 -14.15
CA LEU A 228 -4.61 -8.51 -15.26
C LEU A 228 -4.24 -7.36 -16.20
N THR A 229 -5.17 -6.43 -16.42
CA THR A 229 -4.96 -5.27 -17.29
C THR A 229 -4.14 -4.15 -16.64
N GLY A 230 -3.83 -4.23 -15.34
CA GLY A 230 -3.06 -3.20 -14.63
C GLY A 230 -3.84 -1.92 -14.28
N TRP A 231 -5.08 -1.78 -14.77
CA TRP A 231 -5.99 -0.65 -14.55
C TRP A 231 -6.31 -0.33 -13.07
N MET A 232 -6.01 -1.25 -12.16
CA MET A 232 -6.16 -1.04 -10.71
C MET A 232 -5.21 0.03 -10.17
N ASN A 233 -4.00 0.15 -10.73
CA ASN A 233 -3.07 1.22 -10.34
C ASN A 233 -3.59 2.60 -10.77
N ASP A 234 -4.19 2.69 -11.95
CA ASP A 234 -4.77 3.93 -12.45
C ASP A 234 -6.01 4.34 -11.63
N ILE A 235 -6.93 3.40 -11.35
CA ILE A 235 -8.12 3.72 -10.54
C ILE A 235 -7.74 4.04 -9.09
N SER A 236 -6.73 3.37 -8.52
CA SER A 236 -6.26 3.69 -7.17
C SER A 236 -5.59 5.07 -7.11
N SER A 237 -4.92 5.55 -8.16
CA SER A 237 -4.40 6.92 -8.20
C SER A 237 -5.51 7.96 -8.34
N TYR A 238 -6.55 7.69 -9.13
CA TYR A 238 -7.74 8.56 -9.20
C TYR A 238 -8.58 8.56 -7.91
N LEU A 239 -8.78 7.39 -7.28
CA LEU A 239 -9.46 7.29 -6.00
C LEU A 239 -8.64 7.94 -4.90
N SER A 240 -7.32 7.76 -4.86
CA SER A 240 -6.45 8.41 -3.87
C SER A 240 -6.47 9.94 -3.98
N GLY A 241 -6.76 10.49 -5.16
CA GLY A 241 -7.07 11.92 -5.33
C GLY A 241 -8.40 12.38 -4.67
N ASN A 242 -9.29 11.44 -4.34
CA ASN A 242 -10.62 11.68 -3.77
C ASN A 242 -10.90 10.95 -2.43
N THR A 243 -10.06 10.00 -1.98
CA THR A 243 -10.21 9.21 -0.74
C THR A 243 -9.41 9.76 0.44
N SER A 244 -9.13 11.06 0.45
CA SER A 244 -8.80 11.79 1.69
C SER A 244 -9.98 11.85 2.68
N VAL A 245 -11.14 11.29 2.34
CA VAL A 245 -12.29 11.11 3.24
C VAL A 245 -12.16 9.80 4.05
N GLN A 246 -11.08 9.66 4.82
CA GLN A 246 -11.09 8.83 6.05
C GLN A 246 -9.91 9.20 6.98
N ASN A 247 -9.55 10.48 7.09
CA ASN A 247 -8.62 10.93 8.15
C ASN A 247 -8.94 12.33 8.72
N ASN A 248 -10.14 12.86 8.48
CA ASN A 248 -10.59 14.12 9.07
C ASN A 248 -11.87 13.91 9.87
N THR A 249 -11.74 13.40 11.10
CA THR A 249 -12.74 13.63 12.15
C THR A 249 -12.03 13.69 13.49
N GLU A 250 -11.43 14.85 13.78
CA GLU A 250 -11.51 15.57 15.06
C GLU A 250 -10.46 16.68 15.07
N ASN A 251 -10.85 17.86 14.63
CA ASN A 251 -10.47 19.14 15.25
C ASN A 251 -11.38 20.22 14.67
N ALA A 252 -12.53 20.40 15.31
CA ALA A 252 -13.31 21.62 15.20
C ALA A 252 -12.69 22.66 16.13
N SER A 253 -12.19 23.75 15.57
CA SER A 253 -12.20 25.09 16.19
C SER A 253 -11.91 26.16 15.13
N ASP A 254 -12.92 26.99 14.90
CA ASP A 254 -12.89 28.38 14.42
C ASP A 254 -12.05 28.77 13.20
N SER A 255 -12.70 29.00 12.05
CA SER A 255 -13.15 30.36 11.68
C SER A 255 -13.72 30.41 10.26
N GLN A 256 -14.79 31.21 10.14
CA GLN A 256 -15.56 31.61 8.97
C GLN A 256 -14.64 32.25 7.89
N THR A 257 -14.90 32.27 6.57
CA THR A 257 -16.11 32.74 5.87
C THR A 257 -15.96 32.47 4.35
N SER A 258 -17.07 32.13 3.69
CA SER A 258 -17.35 32.10 2.23
C SER A 258 -17.12 33.45 1.49
N PRO A 259 -17.41 33.62 0.17
CA PRO A 259 -17.69 32.67 -0.94
C PRO A 259 -17.02 33.02 -2.30
N GLY A 260 -17.03 32.11 -3.29
CA GLY A 260 -16.71 32.51 -4.67
C GLY A 260 -16.69 31.38 -5.71
N SER A 261 -17.85 30.83 -6.05
CA SER A 261 -18.12 30.14 -7.34
C SER A 261 -18.49 31.21 -8.41
N PRO A 262 -18.68 30.94 -9.73
CA PRO A 262 -18.79 29.63 -10.40
C PRO A 262 -18.19 29.53 -11.84
N ASP A 263 -18.34 28.33 -12.44
CA ASP A 263 -18.60 28.07 -13.87
C ASP A 263 -17.45 28.32 -14.88
N LYS A 264 -17.17 27.51 -15.92
CA LYS A 264 -18.00 26.59 -16.72
C LYS A 264 -17.13 25.90 -17.80
N ASN A 265 -17.50 24.67 -18.19
CA ASN A 265 -17.55 24.12 -19.57
C ASN A 265 -16.26 24.14 -20.45
N ASN A 266 -15.89 23.14 -21.25
CA ASN A 266 -16.53 21.93 -21.77
C ASN A 266 -15.46 21.19 -22.63
N SER A 267 -15.75 19.91 -22.95
CA SER A 267 -15.37 19.18 -24.17
C SER A 267 -13.90 18.73 -24.41
N ASN A 268 -13.68 17.46 -24.05
CA ASN A 268 -12.83 16.47 -24.76
C ASN A 268 -13.42 16.19 -26.18
N PRO A 269 -12.73 15.61 -27.19
CA PRO A 269 -12.15 14.27 -27.10
C PRO A 269 -10.81 13.98 -27.85
N GLN A 270 -10.05 13.06 -27.23
CA GLN A 270 -9.27 11.95 -27.82
C GLN A 270 -7.98 12.23 -28.62
N GLY A 271 -6.88 11.74 -28.04
CA GLY A 271 -5.60 11.48 -28.72
C GLY A 271 -4.60 10.79 -27.78
N GLN A 272 -4.82 9.50 -27.53
CA GLN A 272 -4.13 8.63 -26.58
C GLN A 272 -2.73 8.18 -27.05
N LYS A 273 -1.73 8.23 -26.15
CA LYS A 273 -0.49 7.40 -26.02
C LYS A 273 0.47 8.19 -25.10
N THR A 274 1.15 7.69 -24.07
CA THR A 274 1.30 6.39 -23.41
C THR A 274 1.91 6.71 -22.03
N GLU A 275 1.36 6.09 -20.98
CA GLU A 275 1.96 5.56 -19.73
C GLU A 275 3.40 6.02 -19.39
N THR A 276 3.78 6.41 -18.19
CA THR A 276 3.64 5.62 -16.94
C THR A 276 4.02 6.51 -15.75
N SER A 277 3.15 6.55 -14.75
CA SER A 277 3.45 7.06 -13.41
C SER A 277 4.28 6.06 -12.64
N THR A 278 5.23 6.58 -11.89
CA THR A 278 6.02 5.85 -10.93
C THR A 278 5.34 5.83 -9.56
N SER A 279 5.73 4.87 -8.71
CA SER A 279 6.34 5.11 -7.38
C SER A 279 5.86 4.13 -6.32
N ASN A 280 6.80 3.33 -5.81
CA ASN A 280 6.81 2.87 -4.42
C ASN A 280 8.24 2.44 -4.09
N THR A 281 8.95 3.17 -3.23
CA THR A 281 10.17 2.71 -2.53
C THR A 281 10.27 3.53 -1.24
N GLN A 282 10.03 3.04 -0.02
CA GLN A 282 10.67 1.96 0.76
C GLN A 282 12.17 2.17 1.02
N ASN A 283 12.44 2.93 2.08
CA ASN A 283 13.71 2.93 2.80
C ASN A 283 13.94 1.59 3.51
N ASN A 284 15.15 1.05 3.35
CA ASN A 284 15.70 -0.07 4.11
C ASN A 284 17.05 0.38 4.67
N THR A 285 17.14 0.47 6.00
CA THR A 285 18.41 0.40 6.73
C THR A 285 18.40 -0.92 7.51
N ASP A 286 19.37 -1.78 7.16
CA ASP A 286 19.64 -3.09 7.74
C ASP A 286 20.46 -2.92 9.03
N THR A 287 20.03 -3.50 10.16
CA THR A 287 20.95 -4.15 11.13
C THR A 287 20.21 -5.04 12.13
N ARG A 288 20.82 -6.19 12.45
CA ARG A 288 20.33 -7.17 13.46
C ARG A 288 21.27 -7.24 14.67
N ASN A 289 20.66 -7.08 15.84
CA ASN A 289 20.86 -7.73 17.16
C ASN A 289 22.26 -7.90 17.80
N GLY A 290 22.38 -7.36 19.03
CA GLY A 290 22.85 -8.14 20.19
C GLY A 290 23.60 -7.38 21.30
N SER A 291 22.88 -7.10 22.40
CA SER A 291 23.32 -6.90 23.81
C SER A 291 24.18 -5.68 24.21
N ASP A 292 23.60 -4.87 25.11
CA ASP A 292 24.18 -4.09 26.22
C ASP A 292 25.60 -3.54 26.05
N ASP A 293 25.71 -2.29 25.59
CA ASP A 293 26.44 -1.22 26.28
C ASP A 293 26.20 0.12 25.55
N ALA A 294 26.06 1.20 26.31
CA ALA A 294 25.83 2.53 25.78
C ALA A 294 27.02 3.02 24.93
N ALA A 295 26.83 3.14 23.62
CA ALA A 295 27.67 3.93 22.73
C ALA A 295 26.84 4.43 21.53
N ASP A 296 26.98 5.72 21.27
CA ASP A 296 26.42 6.54 20.21
C ASP A 296 26.55 5.86 18.82
N GLU A 297 25.45 5.43 18.19
CA GLU A 297 25.47 4.87 16.83
C GLU A 297 25.20 5.96 15.79
N THR A 298 26.28 6.60 15.34
CA THR A 298 26.29 7.33 14.07
C THR A 298 26.22 6.33 12.91
N SER A 299 25.08 6.25 12.21
CA SER A 299 24.94 5.51 10.95
C SER A 299 26.04 5.92 9.96
N PRO A 300 26.64 4.99 9.19
CA PRO A 300 27.70 5.32 8.26
C PRO A 300 27.20 6.33 7.20
N ALA A 301 27.94 7.43 7.04
CA ALA A 301 27.62 8.48 6.08
C ALA A 301 27.70 7.93 4.64
N VAL A 302 26.65 8.15 3.84
CA VAL A 302 26.58 7.70 2.45
C VAL A 302 26.96 8.88 1.54
N PRO A 303 28.08 8.81 0.79
CA PRO A 303 28.48 9.92 -0.08
C PRO A 303 27.44 10.12 -1.19
N ALA A 304 27.10 11.38 -1.48
CA ALA A 304 26.19 11.71 -2.57
C ALA A 304 26.87 11.47 -3.92
N PRO A 305 26.18 10.89 -4.92
CA PRO A 305 26.73 10.77 -6.26
C PRO A 305 27.11 12.15 -6.81
N ASP A 306 28.35 12.26 -7.28
CA ASP A 306 28.90 13.49 -7.82
C ASP A 306 28.22 13.87 -9.14
N PHE A 307 28.17 15.16 -9.43
CA PHE A 307 27.60 15.69 -10.65
C PHE A 307 28.29 16.98 -11.07
N THR A 308 28.29 17.22 -12.38
CA THR A 308 28.65 18.49 -13.00
C THR A 308 27.67 18.74 -14.13
N LEU A 309 26.72 19.66 -13.90
CA LEU A 309 25.63 19.96 -14.83
C LEU A 309 25.49 21.47 -15.03
N GLU A 310 24.92 21.85 -16.17
CA GLU A 310 24.63 23.24 -16.52
C GLU A 310 23.20 23.61 -16.12
N ASP A 311 23.00 24.81 -15.59
CA ASP A 311 21.66 25.35 -15.26
C ASP A 311 21.00 26.07 -16.45
N GLN A 312 19.77 26.55 -16.24
CA GLN A 312 19.02 27.31 -17.26
C GLN A 312 19.66 28.66 -17.64
N TYR A 313 20.65 29.14 -16.88
CA TYR A 313 21.35 30.39 -17.11
C TYR A 313 22.74 30.20 -17.74
N GLY A 314 23.17 28.95 -17.94
CA GLY A 314 24.48 28.58 -18.46
C GLY A 314 25.59 28.54 -17.41
N ASN A 315 25.25 28.52 -16.11
CA ASN A 315 26.22 28.31 -15.04
C ASN A 315 26.47 26.82 -14.86
N ILE A 316 27.72 26.45 -14.58
CA ILE A 316 28.10 25.07 -14.28
C ILE A 316 28.05 24.85 -12.76
N HIS A 317 27.29 23.84 -12.35
CA HIS A 317 27.11 23.43 -10.96
C HIS A 317 27.81 22.09 -10.75
N THR A 318 28.79 22.07 -9.84
CA THR A 318 29.47 20.84 -9.41
C THR A 318 29.22 20.61 -7.93
N LEU A 319 28.94 19.36 -7.52
CA LEU A 319 28.69 19.03 -6.10
C LEU A 319 29.84 19.49 -5.20
N ASP A 320 31.09 19.29 -5.63
CA ASP A 320 32.29 19.72 -4.92
C ASP A 320 32.36 21.23 -4.64
N SER A 321 31.72 22.07 -5.48
CA SER A 321 31.69 23.52 -5.28
C SER A 321 30.84 23.95 -4.07
N TYR A 322 29.98 23.05 -3.59
CA TYR A 322 29.07 23.27 -2.47
C TYR A 322 29.53 22.63 -1.16
N LYS A 323 30.75 22.08 -1.11
CA LYS A 323 31.34 21.60 0.15
C LYS A 323 31.30 22.68 1.22
N GLY A 324 30.87 22.32 2.42
CA GLY A 324 30.61 23.25 3.52
C GLY A 324 29.19 23.80 3.56
N LYS A 325 28.32 23.50 2.59
CA LYS A 325 26.92 23.94 2.53
C LYS A 325 25.96 22.76 2.46
N THR A 326 24.77 22.92 3.03
CA THR A 326 23.68 21.96 2.90
C THR A 326 22.99 22.14 1.55
N ILE A 327 22.66 21.05 0.87
CA ILE A 327 22.04 21.10 -0.47
C ILE A 327 20.64 20.48 -0.41
N PHE A 328 19.65 21.24 -0.85
CA PHE A 328 18.31 20.79 -1.19
C PHE A 328 18.28 20.51 -2.69
N LEU A 329 18.26 19.24 -3.07
CA LEU A 329 18.30 18.79 -4.46
C LEU A 329 16.96 18.18 -4.85
N ASN A 330 16.15 18.90 -5.62
CA ASN A 330 14.80 18.49 -6.02
C ASN A 330 14.75 18.02 -7.47
N PHE A 331 14.46 16.74 -7.67
CA PHE A 331 14.20 16.16 -8.98
C PHE A 331 12.74 16.39 -9.35
N TRP A 332 12.50 17.04 -10.49
CA TRP A 332 11.17 17.45 -10.93
C TRP A 332 11.01 17.38 -12.46
N ALA A 333 9.79 17.65 -12.93
CA ALA A 333 9.44 17.63 -14.35
C ALA A 333 8.35 18.67 -14.68
N THR A 334 8.35 19.25 -15.88
CA THR A 334 7.39 20.30 -16.26
C THR A 334 5.95 19.78 -16.38
N TRP A 335 5.80 18.53 -16.82
CA TRP A 335 4.51 17.84 -16.99
C TRP A 335 3.94 17.27 -15.69
N CYS A 336 4.69 17.33 -14.58
CA CYS A 336 4.34 16.74 -13.28
C CYS A 336 3.49 17.71 -12.44
N PRO A 337 2.17 17.44 -12.22
CA PRO A 337 1.31 18.32 -11.43
C PRO A 337 1.75 18.53 -9.96
N PRO A 338 2.14 17.49 -9.19
CA PRO A 338 2.60 17.71 -7.82
C PRO A 338 3.90 18.54 -7.78
N CYS A 339 4.83 18.31 -8.72
CA CYS A 339 6.04 19.12 -8.83
C CYS A 339 5.69 20.60 -8.99
N ARG A 340 4.83 20.92 -9.97
CA ARG A 340 4.35 22.29 -10.20
C ARG A 340 3.65 22.93 -9.00
N ALA A 341 3.03 22.12 -8.15
CA ALA A 341 2.38 22.60 -6.94
C ALA A 341 3.40 22.99 -5.85
N GLU A 342 4.59 22.36 -5.82
CA GLU A 342 5.66 22.70 -4.87
C GLU A 342 6.52 23.88 -5.29
N MET A 343 6.69 24.11 -6.60
CA MET A 343 7.62 25.12 -7.12
C MET A 343 7.43 26.53 -6.51
N PRO A 344 6.20 27.04 -6.28
CA PRO A 344 6.01 28.32 -5.58
C PRO A 344 6.58 28.34 -4.17
N GLU A 345 6.46 27.23 -3.45
CA GLU A 345 6.96 27.09 -2.08
C GLU A 345 8.50 26.94 -2.08
N ILE A 346 9.07 26.21 -3.04
CA ILE A 346 10.53 26.12 -3.24
C ILE A 346 11.12 27.49 -3.58
N GLN A 347 10.45 28.26 -4.44
CA GLN A 347 10.85 29.62 -4.78
C GLN A 347 10.87 30.54 -3.55
N GLU A 348 9.84 30.47 -2.71
CA GLU A 348 9.79 31.26 -1.47
C GLU A 348 10.93 30.89 -0.50
N ILE A 349 11.24 29.59 -0.38
CA ILE A 349 12.37 29.13 0.44
C ILE A 349 13.71 29.57 -0.17
N TYR A 350 13.84 29.54 -1.50
CA TYR A 350 15.04 30.02 -2.19
C TYR A 350 15.33 31.49 -1.87
N GLU A 351 14.30 32.33 -1.85
CA GLU A 351 14.40 33.74 -1.47
C GLU A 351 14.72 33.89 0.05
N GLU A 352 14.06 33.10 0.91
CA GLU A 352 14.24 33.14 2.36
C GLU A 352 15.67 32.75 2.78
N TYR A 353 16.27 31.76 2.11
CA TYR A 353 17.65 31.32 2.32
C TYR A 353 18.66 32.13 1.48
N GLY A 354 18.27 33.29 0.95
CA GLY A 354 19.17 34.27 0.35
C GLY A 354 19.75 33.84 -1.00
N GLU A 355 18.96 33.17 -1.82
CA GLU A 355 19.26 32.90 -3.23
C GLU A 355 20.58 32.12 -3.45
N ASN A 356 20.84 31.11 -2.62
CA ASN A 356 22.10 30.34 -2.57
C ASN A 356 23.33 31.13 -2.08
N GLY A 357 23.13 32.31 -1.49
CA GLY A 357 24.17 33.09 -0.80
C GLY A 357 24.45 32.63 0.64
N SER A 358 23.56 31.84 1.25
CA SER A 358 23.68 31.35 2.63
C SER A 358 24.36 29.98 2.72
N ASP A 359 24.23 29.30 3.87
CA ASP A 359 24.74 27.95 4.09
C ASP A 359 23.87 26.85 3.44
N VAL A 360 22.76 27.24 2.80
CA VAL A 360 21.83 26.32 2.11
C VAL A 360 21.81 26.63 0.62
N ILE A 361 21.92 25.57 -0.19
CA ILE A 361 21.90 25.60 -1.64
C ILE A 361 20.65 24.86 -2.12
N ILE A 362 19.79 25.53 -2.88
CA ILE A 362 18.59 24.96 -3.49
C ILE A 362 18.85 24.78 -4.98
N LEU A 363 18.68 23.54 -5.45
CA LEU A 363 18.86 23.14 -6.83
C LEU A 363 17.69 22.27 -7.28
N GLY A 364 17.07 22.64 -8.40
CA GLY A 364 16.21 21.72 -9.14
C GLY A 364 17.04 20.88 -10.11
N VAL A 365 16.59 19.66 -10.40
CA VAL A 365 17.14 18.82 -11.46
C VAL A 365 15.99 18.46 -12.41
N ALA A 366 16.17 18.77 -13.68
CA ALA A 366 15.27 18.34 -14.75
C ALA A 366 16.07 17.50 -15.76
N SER A 367 15.42 16.54 -16.42
CA SER A 367 16.06 15.67 -17.42
C SER A 367 15.46 15.96 -18.81
N PRO A 368 16.04 16.90 -19.58
CA PRO A 368 15.58 17.22 -20.92
C PRO A 368 15.50 16.00 -21.83
N GLU A 369 14.57 16.04 -22.80
CA GLU A 369 14.38 15.00 -23.83
C GLU A 369 14.18 13.57 -23.30
N THR A 370 13.89 13.43 -22.00
CA THR A 370 13.71 12.15 -21.32
C THR A 370 12.23 11.92 -21.01
N GLY A 371 11.69 10.79 -21.48
CA GLY A 371 10.31 10.40 -21.20
C GLY A 371 9.25 11.32 -21.83
N ARG A 372 8.64 12.18 -21.02
CA ARG A 372 7.62 13.18 -21.43
C ARG A 372 8.11 14.63 -21.30
N GLU A 373 9.38 14.79 -20.94
CA GLU A 373 9.98 16.11 -20.75
C GLU A 373 10.31 16.78 -22.08
N GLY A 374 10.23 18.11 -22.09
CA GLY A 374 10.57 18.94 -23.25
C GLY A 374 12.09 19.09 -23.46
N THR A 375 12.48 19.99 -24.36
CA THR A 375 13.90 20.37 -24.52
C THR A 375 14.37 21.25 -23.35
N ALA A 376 15.68 21.41 -23.18
CA ALA A 376 16.24 22.27 -22.13
C ALA A 376 15.72 23.72 -22.25
N GLU A 377 15.52 24.20 -23.48
CA GLU A 377 14.96 25.52 -23.76
C GLU A 377 13.49 25.62 -23.38
N GLU A 378 12.68 24.57 -23.59
CA GLU A 378 11.28 24.53 -23.17
C GLU A 378 11.14 24.54 -21.65
N ILE A 379 12.03 23.83 -20.94
CA ILE A 379 12.09 23.84 -19.47
C ILE A 379 12.51 25.22 -18.97
N ALA A 380 13.53 25.84 -19.57
CA ALA A 380 13.97 27.18 -19.22
C ALA A 380 12.87 28.23 -19.47
N ALA A 381 12.15 28.12 -20.59
CA ALA A 381 10.99 28.95 -20.89
C ALA A 381 9.88 28.78 -19.85
N PHE A 382 9.57 27.54 -19.46
CA PHE A 382 8.60 27.26 -18.40
C PHE A 382 8.97 27.92 -17.07
N LEU A 383 10.24 27.85 -16.65
CA LEU A 383 10.72 28.49 -15.43
C LEU A 383 10.58 30.01 -15.49
N SER A 384 11.00 30.61 -16.61
CA SER A 384 10.87 32.05 -16.86
C SER A 384 9.41 32.51 -16.87
N ASP A 385 8.53 31.79 -17.57
CA ASP A 385 7.10 32.14 -17.71
C ASP A 385 6.33 32.10 -16.38
N ASN A 386 6.82 31.29 -15.43
CA ASN A 386 6.24 31.14 -14.10
C ASN A 386 7.03 31.87 -13.00
N ASN A 387 8.03 32.68 -13.36
CA ASN A 387 8.84 33.48 -12.44
C ASN A 387 9.63 32.65 -11.40
N TYR A 388 10.05 31.43 -11.74
CA TYR A 388 10.93 30.63 -10.88
C TYR A 388 12.39 30.97 -11.17
N THR A 389 13.10 31.48 -10.17
CA THR A 389 14.48 31.98 -10.31
C THR A 389 15.53 31.03 -9.76
N TYR A 390 15.15 30.07 -8.91
CA TYR A 390 16.10 29.09 -8.36
C TYR A 390 16.77 28.28 -9.49
N PRO A 391 18.07 27.95 -9.34
CA PRO A 391 18.81 27.24 -10.39
C PRO A 391 18.29 25.82 -10.58
N VAL A 392 18.03 25.45 -11.84
CA VAL A 392 17.61 24.12 -12.28
C VAL A 392 18.66 23.58 -13.24
N VAL A 393 19.37 22.56 -12.79
CA VAL A 393 20.40 21.89 -13.59
C VAL A 393 19.78 20.86 -14.54
N MET A 394 20.34 20.78 -15.74
CA MET A 394 19.85 19.96 -16.84
C MET A 394 20.62 18.64 -16.92
N ASP A 395 19.98 17.54 -16.53
CA ASP A 395 20.50 16.16 -16.64
C ASP A 395 20.19 15.60 -18.03
N THR A 396 20.90 16.09 -19.05
CA THR A 396 20.66 15.77 -20.48
C THR A 396 20.81 14.28 -20.81
N ASP A 397 21.68 13.57 -20.08
CA ASP A 397 21.91 12.14 -20.29
C ASP A 397 21.02 11.26 -19.41
N GLY A 398 20.25 11.84 -18.47
CA GLY A 398 19.45 11.12 -17.48
C GLY A 398 20.27 10.30 -16.47
N ILE A 399 21.60 10.47 -16.47
CA ILE A 399 22.54 9.67 -15.69
C ILE A 399 22.47 10.06 -14.21
N LEU A 400 22.26 11.35 -13.91
CA LEU A 400 22.17 11.80 -12.52
C LEU A 400 20.92 11.23 -11.85
N ALA A 401 19.77 11.34 -12.52
CA ALA A 401 18.52 10.74 -12.05
C ALA A 401 18.66 9.22 -11.84
N TYR A 402 19.39 8.52 -12.71
CA TYR A 402 19.68 7.10 -12.55
C TYR A 402 20.55 6.81 -11.31
N TYR A 403 21.63 7.56 -11.07
CA TYR A 403 22.52 7.35 -9.92
C TYR A 403 21.85 7.66 -8.58
N TYR A 404 20.98 8.67 -8.54
CA TYR A 404 20.17 8.97 -7.36
C TYR A 404 18.97 8.01 -7.20
N GLY A 405 18.78 7.05 -8.12
CA GLY A 405 17.72 6.04 -8.03
C GLY A 405 16.32 6.63 -8.18
N ILE A 406 16.18 7.73 -8.94
CA ILE A 406 14.92 8.43 -9.11
C ILE A 406 13.95 7.55 -9.85
N SER A 407 12.93 7.13 -9.11
CA SER A 407 11.76 6.47 -9.67
C SER A 407 10.63 7.49 -9.76
N ALA A 408 10.40 8.29 -8.73
CA ALA A 408 9.28 9.23 -8.59
C ALA A 408 9.63 10.67 -8.91
N TYR A 409 8.67 11.45 -9.43
CA TYR A 409 8.71 12.91 -9.37
C TYR A 409 7.50 13.44 -8.56
N PRO A 410 7.68 14.46 -7.70
CA PRO A 410 8.96 15.02 -7.28
C PRO A 410 9.69 14.10 -6.30
N THR A 411 11.02 14.20 -6.24
CA THR A 411 11.85 13.58 -5.19
C THR A 411 12.91 14.57 -4.74
N THR A 412 13.00 14.81 -3.44
CA THR A 412 13.95 15.77 -2.86
C THR A 412 14.99 15.05 -2.03
N PHE A 413 16.27 15.29 -2.29
CA PHE A 413 17.40 14.83 -1.50
C PHE A 413 17.97 15.97 -0.66
N MET A 414 18.34 15.64 0.57
CA MET A 414 19.11 16.51 1.46
C MET A 414 20.54 16.01 1.54
N ILE A 415 21.49 16.86 1.16
CA ILE A 415 22.92 16.58 1.21
C ILE A 415 23.53 17.47 2.31
N ASP A 416 24.30 16.86 3.21
CA ASP A 416 24.99 17.56 4.30
C ASP A 416 26.19 18.36 3.78
N SER A 417 26.82 19.15 4.65
CA SER A 417 27.97 19.98 4.25
C SER A 417 29.23 19.18 3.89
N ASN A 418 29.28 17.90 4.27
CA ASN A 418 30.37 17.00 3.95
C ASN A 418 30.18 16.33 2.57
N GLY A 419 29.04 16.56 1.90
CA GLY A 419 28.70 15.95 0.63
C GLY A 419 28.09 14.56 0.76
N ASN A 420 27.54 14.20 1.92
CA ASN A 420 26.84 12.95 2.14
C ASN A 420 25.32 13.14 2.10
N VAL A 421 24.60 12.12 1.64
CA VAL A 421 23.14 12.10 1.67
C VAL A 421 22.67 11.94 3.11
N TYR A 422 22.02 12.98 3.66
CA TYR A 422 21.38 12.94 4.97
C TYR A 422 20.04 12.17 4.90
N GLY A 423 19.29 12.38 3.83
CA GLY A 423 18.01 11.70 3.59
C GLY A 423 17.33 12.17 2.31
N TYR A 424 16.19 11.56 1.99
CA TYR A 424 15.37 11.97 0.85
C TYR A 424 13.88 11.78 1.14
N VAL A 425 13.06 12.54 0.43
CA VAL A 425 11.59 12.47 0.49
C VAL A 425 11.05 12.32 -0.93
N THR A 426 10.08 11.42 -1.11
CA THR A 426 9.41 11.19 -2.40
C THR A 426 7.98 11.74 -2.34
N GLY A 427 7.53 12.34 -3.44
CA GLY A 427 6.21 12.96 -3.54
C GLY A 427 6.17 14.39 -3.01
N GLN A 428 4.96 14.96 -3.06
CA GLN A 428 4.73 16.37 -2.72
C GLN A 428 4.96 16.65 -1.22
N ILE A 429 5.71 17.69 -0.88
CA ILE A 429 5.98 18.24 0.45
C ILE A 429 5.56 19.70 0.51
N THR A 430 5.18 20.14 1.71
CA THR A 430 4.80 21.53 1.99
C THR A 430 6.02 22.34 2.45
N LYS A 431 5.90 23.67 2.43
CA LYS A 431 6.93 24.62 2.86
C LYS A 431 7.43 24.33 4.27
N ASP A 432 6.51 24.04 5.21
CA ASP A 432 6.86 23.71 6.59
C ASP A 432 7.74 22.45 6.67
N ILE A 433 7.45 21.44 5.83
CA ILE A 433 8.25 20.21 5.75
C ILE A 433 9.62 20.53 5.16
N MET A 434 9.69 21.30 4.07
CA MET A 434 10.95 21.72 3.44
C MET A 434 11.85 22.46 4.45
N GLN A 435 11.32 23.45 5.18
CA GLN A 435 12.06 24.16 6.21
C GLN A 435 12.53 23.22 7.33
N SER A 436 11.68 22.29 7.76
CA SER A 436 12.04 21.32 8.80
C SER A 436 13.18 20.40 8.38
N ILE A 437 13.16 19.85 7.17
CA ILE A 437 14.21 18.95 6.68
C ILE A 437 15.52 19.69 6.41
N ILE A 438 15.46 20.94 5.93
CA ILE A 438 16.64 21.79 5.77
C ILE A 438 17.28 22.03 7.15
N GLN A 439 16.49 22.45 8.13
CA GLN A 439 16.98 22.76 9.47
C GLN A 439 17.60 21.52 10.16
N GLN A 440 16.93 20.37 10.08
CA GLN A 440 17.47 19.10 10.62
C GLN A 440 18.81 18.72 9.97
N THR A 441 18.97 18.96 8.67
CA THR A 441 20.22 18.66 7.95
C THR A 441 21.33 19.63 8.35
N VAL A 442 21.02 20.91 8.51
CA VAL A 442 21.97 21.94 8.96
C VAL A 442 22.42 21.67 10.40
N ASP A 443 21.51 21.31 11.29
CA ASP A 443 21.80 21.09 12.71
C ASP A 443 22.60 19.80 12.95
N SER A 444 22.27 18.70 12.26
CA SER A 444 23.04 17.45 12.36
C SER A 444 24.49 17.61 11.90
N THR A 445 24.70 18.45 10.89
CA THR A 445 26.02 18.82 10.38
C THR A 445 26.82 19.59 11.42
N LYS A 446 26.20 20.56 12.12
CA LYS A 446 26.84 21.36 13.17
C LYS A 446 27.21 20.51 14.38
N GLU A 447 26.36 19.57 14.77
CA GLU A 447 26.62 18.64 15.87
C GLU A 447 27.77 17.68 15.54
N SER A 448 27.82 17.17 14.30
CA SER A 448 28.93 16.35 13.80
C SER A 448 30.26 17.12 13.72
N ALA A 449 30.23 18.43 13.46
CA ALA A 449 31.43 19.29 13.42
C ALA A 449 31.90 19.74 14.83
N ALA A 450 31.07 19.59 15.87
CA ALA A 450 31.37 19.99 17.24
C ALA A 450 31.98 18.86 18.10
N LEU A 451 32.07 17.65 17.57
CA LEU A 451 32.71 16.51 18.23
C LEU A 451 34.23 16.52 17.94
N PRO A 452 35.09 16.64 18.99
CA PRO A 452 36.54 16.79 18.85
C PRO A 452 37.31 15.52 18.46
#